data_AF-A0A0S8FE20-F1
#
_entry.id   AF-A0A0S8FE20-F1
#
_cell.length_a   1.000
_cell.length_b   1.000
_cell.length_c   1.000
_cell.angle_alpha   90.00
_cell.angle_beta   90.00
_cell.angle_gamma   90.00
#
_symmetry.space_group_name_H-M   'P 1'
#
loop_
_entity.id
_entity.type
_entity.pdbx_description
1 polymer ?
#
loop_
_entity_poly.entity_id
_entity_poly.type
_entity_poly.pdbx_seq_one_letter_code
_entity_poly.pdbx_strand_id
1 'polypeptide(L)'
;MKYKYDLTVKELNDALEAQNGNCAICEEVLPDLLVYNNRRRGYAIDHNHETGKFRGILCLKCNSMLGMARDSQILLEKASAYLKEKGSYHNAAAARSKGK
;
A
#
# COMPACT_ATOMS: atom_id res chain seq x y z
N MET A 1 4.35 -23.26 -0.04
CA MET A 1 4.19 -22.20 -1.04
C MET A 1 5.04 -21.02 -0.59
N LYS A 2 6.19 -20.77 -1.22
CA LYS A 2 7.00 -19.56 -0.98
C LYS A 2 6.56 -18.49 -1.98
N TYR A 3 6.36 -17.26 -1.52
CA TYR A 3 6.12 -16.14 -2.42
C TYR A 3 7.41 -15.76 -3.15
N LYS A 4 7.29 -14.98 -4.22
CA LYS A 4 8.39 -14.58 -5.13
C LYS A 4 9.55 -13.81 -4.45
N TYR A 5 9.44 -13.57 -3.14
CA TYR A 5 10.31 -12.69 -2.34
C TYR A 5 10.79 -13.37 -1.04
N ASP A 6 10.99 -14.69 -1.07
CA ASP A 6 11.43 -15.53 0.06
C ASP A 6 10.54 -15.54 1.32
N LEU A 7 9.36 -14.92 1.25
CA LEU A 7 8.37 -14.95 2.33
C LEU A 7 7.58 -16.26 2.32
N THR A 8 7.51 -16.88 3.49
CA THR A 8 6.57 -17.95 3.81
C THR A 8 5.17 -17.40 4.05
N VAL A 9 4.16 -18.27 3.94
CA VAL A 9 2.78 -17.91 4.28
C VAL A 9 2.66 -17.48 5.75
N LYS A 10 3.45 -18.10 6.64
CA LYS A 10 3.49 -17.75 8.06
C LYS A 10 3.99 -16.33 8.26
N GLU A 11 5.12 -15.96 7.66
CA GLU A 11 5.66 -14.59 7.77
C GLU A 11 4.71 -13.54 7.20
N LEU A 12 3.98 -13.87 6.13
CA LEU A 12 2.96 -12.98 5.59
C LEU A 12 1.77 -12.81 6.55
N ASN A 13 1.32 -13.88 7.19
CA ASN A 13 0.25 -13.81 8.19
C ASN A 13 0.71 -13.06 9.45
N ASP A 14 1.91 -13.35 9.96
CA ASP A 14 2.49 -12.66 11.11
C ASP A 14 2.61 -11.14 10.81
N ALA A 15 3.02 -10.77 9.60
CA ALA A 15 3.08 -9.37 9.17
C ALA A 15 1.69 -8.73 9.06
N LEU A 16 0.69 -9.47 8.56
CA LEU A 16 -0.69 -8.98 8.50
C LEU A 16 -1.27 -8.76 9.90
N GLU A 17 -1.03 -9.70 10.82
CA GLU A 17 -1.44 -9.59 12.22
C GLU A 17 -0.77 -8.40 12.90
N ALA A 18 0.53 -8.21 12.68
CA ALA A 18 1.26 -7.03 13.16
C ALA A 18 0.72 -5.71 12.58
N GLN A 19 0.15 -5.76 11.37
CA GLN A 19 -0.54 -4.64 10.73
C GLN A 19 -2.04 -4.55 11.11
N ASN A 20 -2.55 -5.36 12.05
CA ASN A 20 -3.97 -5.46 12.42
C ASN A 20 -4.91 -5.71 11.23
N GLY A 21 -4.45 -6.42 10.20
CA GLY A 21 -5.24 -6.65 8.99
C GLY A 21 -5.33 -5.44 8.06
N ASN A 22 -4.58 -4.36 8.30
CA ASN A 22 -4.69 -3.09 7.59
C ASN A 22 -3.49 -2.82 6.68
N CYS A 23 -3.66 -1.87 5.75
CA CYS A 23 -2.58 -1.37 4.90
C CYS A 23 -1.53 -0.67 5.76
N ALA A 24 -0.24 -0.99 5.56
CA ALA A 24 0.85 -0.38 6.33
C ALA A 24 1.04 1.14 6.10
N ILE A 25 0.34 1.73 5.13
CA ILE A 25 0.42 3.17 4.80
C ILE A 25 -0.85 3.92 5.17
N CYS A 26 -2.00 3.51 4.62
CA CYS A 26 -3.26 4.24 4.82
C CYS A 26 -4.14 3.67 5.91
N GLU A 27 -3.72 2.58 6.57
CA GLU A 27 -4.43 1.93 7.67
C GLU A 27 -5.86 1.45 7.33
N GLU A 28 -6.25 1.48 6.05
CA GLU A 28 -7.50 0.88 5.57
C GLU A 28 -7.40 -0.65 5.65
N VAL A 29 -8.50 -1.30 6.05
CA VAL A 29 -8.63 -2.76 6.13
C VAL A 29 -8.30 -3.40 4.79
N LEU A 30 -7.39 -4.37 4.81
CA LEU A 30 -7.05 -5.16 3.64
C LEU A 30 -8.06 -6.29 3.45
N PRO A 31 -8.43 -6.60 2.20
CA PRO A 31 -9.26 -7.75 1.92
C PRO A 31 -8.53 -9.03 2.29
N ASP A 32 -9.29 -10.01 2.78
CA ASP A 32 -8.78 -11.27 3.35
C ASP A 32 -7.75 -11.94 2.44
N LEU A 33 -6.51 -12.11 2.95
CA LEU A 33 -5.37 -12.56 2.14
C LEU A 33 -5.51 -14.01 1.67
N LEU A 34 -6.35 -14.79 2.37
CA LEU A 34 -6.47 -16.25 2.30
C LEU A 34 -7.56 -16.72 1.31
N VAL A 35 -8.51 -15.87 0.95
CA VAL A 35 -9.54 -16.21 -0.05
C VAL A 35 -9.04 -15.82 -1.43
N TYR A 36 -8.39 -16.77 -2.13
CA TYR A 36 -7.91 -16.48 -3.49
C TYR A 36 -8.25 -17.54 -4.53
N ASN A 37 -9.54 -17.59 -4.87
CA ASN A 37 -10.08 -18.28 -6.03
C ASN A 37 -9.81 -17.48 -7.33
N ASN A 38 -8.58 -17.51 -7.86
CA ASN A 38 -8.24 -17.03 -9.21
C ASN A 38 -8.65 -15.57 -9.58
N ARG A 39 -8.89 -14.66 -8.62
CA ARG A 39 -9.20 -13.24 -8.89
C ARG A 39 -7.93 -12.36 -8.83
N ARG A 40 -8.01 -11.02 -8.72
CA ARG A 40 -6.86 -10.11 -8.47
C ARG A 40 -6.78 -9.80 -6.97
N ARG A 41 -5.57 -9.75 -6.37
CA ARG A 41 -5.36 -9.64 -4.92
C ARG A 41 -5.69 -8.19 -4.64
N GLY A 42 -6.59 -7.93 -3.69
CA GLY A 42 -6.90 -6.56 -3.30
C GLY A 42 -5.77 -5.89 -2.49
N TYR A 43 -4.64 -6.58 -2.36
CA TYR A 43 -3.44 -6.17 -1.65
C TYR A 43 -2.18 -6.44 -2.50
N ALA A 44 -1.08 -5.78 -2.14
CA ALA A 44 0.25 -5.95 -2.69
C ALA A 44 1.24 -6.29 -1.57
N ILE A 45 2.18 -7.19 -1.86
CA ILE A 45 3.33 -7.48 -0.98
C ILE A 45 4.44 -6.55 -1.44
N ASP A 46 4.67 -5.50 -0.65
CA ASP A 46 5.62 -4.45 -0.97
C ASP A 46 7.03 -4.83 -0.53
N HIS A 47 8.01 -4.51 -1.36
CA HIS A 47 9.41 -4.83 -1.15
C HIS A 47 10.30 -3.73 -1.73
N ASN A 48 11.48 -3.58 -1.16
CA ASN A 48 12.47 -2.65 -1.67
C ASN A 48 13.05 -3.22 -2.99
N HIS A 49 12.96 -2.44 -4.07
CA HIS A 49 13.37 -2.87 -5.42
C HIS A 49 14.89 -3.02 -5.62
N GLU A 50 15.71 -2.48 -4.72
CA GLU A 50 17.19 -2.64 -4.77
C GLU A 50 17.66 -3.86 -3.99
N THR A 51 17.06 -4.11 -2.83
CA THR A 51 17.52 -5.13 -1.86
C THR A 51 16.64 -6.38 -1.81
N GLY A 52 15.45 -6.34 -2.41
CA GLY A 52 14.43 -7.39 -2.31
C GLY A 52 13.78 -7.52 -0.92
N LYS A 53 14.19 -6.70 0.07
CA LYS A 53 13.69 -6.79 1.43
C LYS A 53 12.21 -6.44 1.50
N PHE A 54 11.43 -7.27 2.17
CA PHE A 54 10.04 -7.02 2.49
C PHE A 54 9.87 -5.71 3.27
N ARG A 55 8.89 -4.89 2.86
CA ARG A 55 8.54 -3.62 3.53
C ARG A 55 7.20 -3.72 4.27
N GLY A 56 6.21 -4.40 3.69
CA GLY A 56 4.88 -4.52 4.29
C GLY A 56 3.82 -5.00 3.30
N ILE A 57 2.59 -5.12 3.80
CA ILE A 57 1.42 -5.44 2.98
C ILE A 57 0.62 -4.15 2.77
N LEU A 58 0.39 -3.79 1.51
CA LEU A 58 -0.25 -2.54 1.12
C LEU A 58 -1.54 -2.79 0.36
N CYS A 59 -2.47 -1.83 0.42
CA CYS A 59 -3.57 -1.80 -0.54
C CYS A 59 -3.04 -1.42 -1.93
N LEU A 60 -3.75 -1.81 -3.00
CA LEU A 60 -3.30 -1.55 -4.36
C LEU A 60 -3.10 -0.05 -4.67
N LYS A 61 -3.87 0.83 -4.03
CA LYS A 61 -3.77 2.28 -4.22
C LYS A 61 -2.46 2.82 -3.67
N CYS A 62 -2.12 2.47 -2.42
CA CYS A 62 -0.87 2.88 -1.78
C CYS A 62 0.34 2.32 -2.52
N ASN A 63 0.30 1.04 -2.91
CA ASN A 63 1.38 0.44 -3.71
C ASN A 63 1.56 1.16 -5.06
N SER A 64 0.45 1.48 -5.75
CA SER A 64 0.52 2.21 -7.02
C SER A 64 1.04 3.64 -6.85
N MET A 65 0.65 4.32 -5.77
CA MET A 65 1.17 5.65 -5.42
C MET A 65 2.70 5.63 -5.24
N LEU A 66 3.25 4.64 -4.52
CA LEU A 66 4.70 4.46 -4.40
C LEU A 66 5.38 4.25 -5.76
N GLY A 67 4.82 3.37 -6.60
CA GLY A 67 5.33 3.14 -7.95
C GLY A 67 5.27 4.38 -8.85
N MET A 68 4.19 5.17 -8.77
CA MET A 68 4.07 6.45 -9.49
C MET A 68 5.09 7.48 -9.01
N ALA A 69 5.43 7.44 -7.72
CA ALA A 69 6.51 8.22 -7.15
C ALA A 69 7.90 7.60 -7.38
N ARG A 70 8.00 6.50 -8.14
CA ARG A 70 9.24 5.76 -8.43
C ARG A 70 10.01 5.34 -7.16
N ASP A 71 9.28 5.00 -6.10
CA ASP A 71 9.82 4.71 -4.77
C ASP A 71 10.71 5.84 -4.20
N SER A 72 10.61 7.07 -4.71
CA SER A 72 11.44 8.19 -4.30
C SER A 72 10.83 8.91 -3.10
N GLN A 73 11.48 8.78 -1.95
CA GLN A 73 11.12 9.53 -0.73
C GLN A 73 11.13 11.05 -1.00
N ILE A 74 12.15 11.55 -1.69
CA ILE A 74 12.28 12.99 -2.03
C ILE A 74 11.08 13.49 -2.84
N LEU A 75 10.59 12.69 -3.80
CA LEU A 75 9.44 13.07 -4.60
C LEU A 75 8.14 13.09 -3.77
N LEU A 76 7.96 12.12 -2.87
CA LEU A 76 6.81 12.06 -1.96
C LEU A 76 6.79 13.24 -0.98
N GLU A 77 7.94 13.63 -0.44
CA GLU A 77 8.07 14.80 0.43
C GLU A 77 7.69 16.10 -0.31
N LYS A 78 8.18 16.26 -1.54
CA LYS A 78 7.81 17.41 -2.40
C LYS A 78 6.31 17.42 -2.72
N ALA A 79 5.73 16.26 -3.01
CA ALA A 79 4.30 16.14 -3.26
C ALA A 79 3.46 16.50 -2.02
N SER A 80 3.89 16.06 -0.84
CA SER A 80 3.26 16.42 0.44
C SER A 80 3.33 17.93 0.72
N ALA A 81 4.51 18.54 0.53
CA ALA A 81 4.69 19.98 0.65
C ALA A 81 3.80 20.78 -0.32
N TYR A 82 3.70 20.31 -1.58
CA TYR A 82 2.82 20.91 -2.58
C TYR A 82 1.35 20.88 -2.15
N LEU A 83 0.85 19.74 -1.64
CA LEU A 83 -0.53 19.63 -1.13
C LEU A 83 -0.75 20.51 0.11
N LYS A 84 0.25 20.63 0.99
CA LYS A 84 0.18 21.53 2.14
C LYS A 84 0.06 23.00 1.71
N GLU A 85 0.77 23.40 0.66
CA GLU A 85 0.77 24.78 0.14
C GLU A 85 -0.48 25.10 -0.71
N LYS A 86 -0.87 24.19 -1.61
CA LYS A 86 -1.95 24.41 -2.59
C LYS A 86 -3.32 23.91 -2.13
N GLY A 87 -3.39 23.28 -0.97
CA GLY A 87 -4.60 22.69 -0.40
C GLY A 87 -4.66 21.17 -0.58
N SER A 88 -5.21 20.49 0.43
CA SER A 88 -5.37 19.04 0.48
C SER A 88 -6.77 18.66 0.93
N TYR A 89 -7.21 17.46 0.57
CA TYR A 89 -8.49 16.90 1.02
C TYR A 89 -8.20 15.85 2.09
N HIS A 90 -8.65 16.11 3.32
CA HIS A 90 -8.38 15.23 4.48
C HIS A 90 -9.11 13.88 4.38
N ASN A 91 -10.13 13.75 3.52
CA ASN A 91 -10.84 12.51 3.24
C ASN A 91 -10.99 12.31 1.72
N ALA A 92 -10.46 11.20 1.19
CA ALA A 92 -10.58 10.83 -0.23
C ALA A 92 -12.06 10.69 -0.69
N ALA A 93 -12.99 10.49 0.25
CA ALA A 93 -14.44 10.47 0.00
C ALA A 93 -15.04 11.87 -0.26
N ALA A 94 -14.50 12.92 0.38
CA ALA A 94 -15.06 14.28 0.29
C ALA A 94 -14.68 15.01 -1.01
N ALA A 95 -13.60 14.61 -1.69
CA ALA A 95 -13.15 15.24 -2.93
C ALA A 95 -14.00 14.86 -4.16
N ARG A 96 -14.79 13.78 -4.10
CA ARG A 96 -15.53 13.24 -5.26
C ARG A 96 -16.93 13.83 -5.46
N SER A 97 -17.40 14.71 -4.58
CA SER A 97 -18.76 15.25 -4.61
C SER A 97 -18.94 16.58 -5.36
N LYS A 98 -17.88 17.17 -5.92
CA LYS A 98 -17.92 18.47 -6.62
C LYS A 98 -17.64 18.42 -8.14
N GLY A 99 -17.88 17.28 -8.77
CA GLY A 99 -17.68 17.10 -10.22
C GLY A 99 -18.77 16.27 -10.86
N LYS A 100 -20.00 16.77 -10.88
CA LYS A 100 -21.02 16.45 -11.87
C LYS A 100 -21.60 17.75 -12.39
#